data_AF-A0A0F9BRU8-F1
#
_entry.id   AF-A0A0F9BRU8-F1
#
_cell.length_a   1.000
_cell.length_b   1.000
_cell.length_c   1.000
_cell.angle_alpha   90.00
_cell.angle_beta   90.00
_cell.angle_gamma   90.00
#
_symmetry.space_group_name_H-M   'P 1'
#
loop_
_entity.id
_entity.type
_entity.pdbx_description
1 polymer ?
#
loop_
_entity_poly.entity_id
_entity_poly.type
_entity_poly.pdbx_seq_one_letter_code
_entity_poly.pdbx_strand_id
1 'polypeptide(L)'
;MTRLLIAGQAWDDGTDAFIGGRVVRLESDGSWTEVFSSAETGCHHLKEFIIEDTPYLFFIESAGNVNAPRRGALQRSSDEGDNWTDVSPGPSTADAEYTTSISLGANGRIWAITDNRKSQSTIAVSSDKSRIYYSDDKGTTWTLSKTITNNFGGRFYHAYNIAADPNDANTIAVEGVEPLGSDMRLWNTSDGGASWSGAIDPTFPVGVDNLGSLFAKQLDYASDGTLVYITRAATGGGTLYIFRSSDDGSTWST
;
A
#
# COMPACT_ATOMS: atom_id res chain seq x y z
N MET A 1 -25.84 -4.68 7.89
CA MET A 1 -25.85 -3.22 8.10
C MET A 1 -24.47 -2.73 7.67
N THR A 2 -24.36 -1.78 6.75
CA THR A 2 -23.05 -1.32 6.27
C THR A 2 -22.36 -0.56 7.39
N ARG A 3 -21.26 -1.11 7.90
CA ARG A 3 -20.46 -0.51 8.96
C ARG A 3 -19.48 0.49 8.36
N LEU A 4 -19.33 1.65 9.00
CA LEU A 4 -18.40 2.68 8.57
C LEU A 4 -17.29 2.79 9.62
N LEU A 5 -16.05 2.52 9.19
CA LEU A 5 -14.86 2.78 9.97
C LEU A 5 -14.00 3.84 9.29
N ILE A 6 -13.38 4.68 10.09
CA ILE A 6 -12.46 5.71 9.62
C ILE A 6 -11.17 5.56 10.42
N ALA A 7 -10.04 5.58 9.73
CA ALA A 7 -8.73 5.65 10.34
C ALA A 7 -8.02 6.94 9.93
N GLY A 8 -7.22 7.48 10.84
CA GLY A 8 -6.40 8.63 10.51
C GLY A 8 -5.52 9.08 11.64
N GLN A 9 -5.14 10.35 11.55
CA GLN A 9 -4.40 11.09 12.56
C GLN A 9 -5.36 12.06 13.24
N ALA A 10 -5.16 12.28 14.54
CA ALA A 10 -5.95 13.18 15.36
C ALA A 10 -5.09 14.33 15.86
N TRP A 11 -5.72 15.51 15.94
CA TRP A 11 -5.14 16.74 16.44
C TRP A 11 -6.01 17.31 17.56
N ASP A 12 -5.35 17.93 18.54
CA ASP A 12 -6.00 18.69 19.59
C ASP A 12 -6.51 20.03 19.06
N ASP A 13 -7.80 20.29 19.20
CA ASP A 13 -8.51 21.48 18.67
C ASP A 13 -8.06 22.80 19.34
N GLY A 14 -7.45 22.73 20.54
CA GLY A 14 -7.00 23.91 21.27
C GLY A 14 -5.54 24.31 21.00
N THR A 15 -4.72 23.34 20.59
CA THR A 15 -3.26 23.51 20.50
C THR A 15 -2.68 23.17 19.13
N ASP A 16 -3.48 22.65 18.20
CA ASP A 16 -3.04 22.08 16.92
C ASP A 16 -1.96 20.98 17.10
N ALA A 17 -1.86 20.41 18.30
CA ALA A 17 -0.89 19.37 18.60
C ALA A 17 -1.36 18.03 18.05
N PHE A 18 -0.44 17.28 17.42
CA PHE A 18 -0.70 15.89 17.07
C PHE A 18 -0.90 15.07 18.36
N ILE A 19 -2.03 14.37 18.45
CA ILE A 19 -2.39 13.53 19.60
C ILE A 19 -2.46 12.04 19.23
N GLY A 20 -1.91 11.69 18.08
CA GLY A 20 -1.75 10.31 17.63
C GLY A 20 -2.79 9.83 16.63
N GLY A 21 -2.80 8.53 16.37
CA GLY A 21 -3.64 7.86 15.39
C GLY A 21 -4.91 7.33 16.02
N ARG A 22 -6.00 7.32 15.25
CA ARG A 22 -7.31 6.84 15.69
C ARG A 22 -7.94 5.96 14.63
N VAL A 23 -8.63 4.91 15.08
CA VAL A 23 -9.66 4.23 14.31
C VAL A 23 -10.98 4.41 15.04
N VAL A 24 -11.98 4.93 14.35
CA VAL A 24 -13.33 5.15 14.89
C VAL A 24 -14.36 4.36 14.10
N ARG A 25 -15.35 3.82 14.79
CA ARG A 25 -16.46 3.04 14.23
C ARG A 25 -17.78 3.79 14.45
N LEU A 26 -18.59 3.90 13.41
CA LEU A 26 -19.96 4.40 13.51
C LEU A 26 -20.87 3.31 14.07
N GLU A 27 -21.47 3.59 15.22
CA GLU A 27 -22.41 2.69 15.88
C GLU A 27 -23.83 2.84 15.32
N SER A 28 -24.67 1.83 15.60
CA SER A 28 -26.05 1.78 15.10
C SER A 28 -26.95 2.92 15.59
N ASP A 29 -26.60 3.56 16.71
CA ASP A 29 -27.29 4.73 17.26
C ASP A 29 -26.79 6.07 16.68
N GLY A 30 -25.82 6.02 15.76
CA GLY A 30 -25.20 7.18 15.12
C GLY A 30 -24.03 7.77 15.92
N SER A 31 -23.67 7.20 17.08
CA SER A 31 -22.50 7.61 17.83
C SER A 31 -21.21 7.05 17.21
N TRP A 32 -20.07 7.65 17.56
CA TRP A 32 -18.75 7.17 17.14
C TRP A 32 -18.01 6.60 18.35
N THR A 33 -17.54 5.36 18.21
CA THR A 33 -16.68 4.70 19.20
C THR A 33 -15.25 4.71 18.70
N GLU A 34 -14.31 5.14 19.54
CA GLU A 34 -12.88 4.92 19.31
C GLU A 34 -12.57 3.44 19.57
N VAL A 35 -12.11 2.73 18.53
CA VAL A 35 -11.79 1.30 18.59
C VAL A 35 -10.28 1.04 18.50
N PHE A 36 -9.49 2.09 18.25
CA PHE A 36 -8.03 2.06 18.38
C PHE A 36 -7.51 3.48 18.65
N SER A 37 -6.52 3.58 19.53
CA SER A 37 -5.70 4.78 19.66
C SER A 37 -4.24 4.47 19.91
N SER A 38 -3.40 5.35 19.38
CA SER A 38 -2.00 5.49 19.74
C SER A 38 -1.71 6.95 20.01
N ALA A 39 -0.78 7.26 20.91
CA ALA A 39 -0.29 8.62 21.14
C ALA A 39 0.93 8.98 20.26
N GLU A 40 1.57 7.98 19.65
CA GLU A 40 2.87 8.14 18.98
C GLU A 40 2.81 7.98 17.46
N THR A 41 1.87 7.18 16.98
CA THR A 41 1.77 6.72 15.60
C THR A 41 0.42 7.11 15.00
N GLY A 42 0.36 7.33 13.69
CA GLY A 42 -0.88 7.47 12.93
C GLY A 42 -1.41 6.13 12.43
N CYS A 43 -2.68 6.11 12.04
CA CYS A 43 -3.32 4.98 11.38
C CYS A 43 -3.51 5.30 9.89
N HIS A 44 -2.97 4.46 9.00
CA HIS A 44 -2.99 4.67 7.55
C HIS A 44 -3.53 3.43 6.83
N HIS A 45 -4.02 3.60 5.59
CA HIS A 45 -4.43 2.47 4.73
C HIS A 45 -5.43 1.50 5.39
N LEU A 46 -6.43 2.03 6.10
CA LEU A 46 -7.51 1.19 6.62
C LEU A 46 -8.25 0.53 5.44
N LYS A 47 -8.27 -0.80 5.43
CA LYS A 47 -8.99 -1.62 4.46
C LYS A 47 -9.83 -2.66 5.17
N GLU A 48 -11.00 -2.93 4.61
CA GLU A 48 -11.82 -4.08 4.95
C GLU A 48 -11.69 -5.13 3.85
N PHE A 49 -11.36 -6.35 4.25
CA PHE A 49 -11.28 -7.51 3.36
C PHE A 49 -12.34 -8.53 3.77
N ILE A 50 -13.19 -8.93 2.82
CA ILE A 50 -14.16 -10.00 3.02
C ILE A 50 -13.51 -11.30 2.57
N ILE A 51 -13.27 -12.21 3.50
CA ILE A 51 -12.62 -13.51 3.24
C ILE A 51 -13.55 -14.59 3.78
N GLU A 52 -14.08 -15.44 2.90
CA GLU A 52 -15.04 -16.50 3.27
C GLU A 52 -16.25 -15.93 4.07
N ASP A 53 -16.85 -14.86 3.54
CA ASP A 53 -17.96 -14.10 4.17
C ASP A 53 -17.64 -13.48 5.54
N THR A 54 -16.39 -13.59 6.00
CA THR A 54 -15.93 -13.03 7.28
C THR A 54 -15.12 -11.76 7.00
N PRO A 55 -15.48 -10.63 7.62
CA PRO A 55 -14.81 -9.38 7.33
C PRO A 55 -13.62 -9.16 8.28
N TYR A 56 -12.46 -8.88 7.72
CA TYR A 56 -11.22 -8.59 8.42
C TYR A 56 -10.81 -7.14 8.16
N LEU A 57 -10.47 -6.42 9.21
CA LEU A 57 -9.97 -5.05 9.11
C LEU A 57 -8.45 -5.06 9.18
N PHE A 58 -7.83 -4.23 8.35
CA PHE A 58 -6.39 -4.03 8.35
C PHE A 58 -6.08 -2.54 8.29
N PHE A 59 -5.05 -2.08 9.00
CA PHE A 59 -4.45 -0.78 8.76
C PHE A 59 -2.96 -0.82 9.04
N ILE A 60 -2.23 0.18 8.55
CA ILE A 60 -0.81 0.35 8.79
C ILE A 60 -0.61 1.39 9.89
N GLU A 61 -0.07 0.96 11.01
CA GLU A 61 0.30 1.80 12.13
C GLU A 61 1.73 2.31 11.94
N SER A 62 1.91 3.62 11.77
CA SER A 62 3.22 4.19 11.49
C SER A 62 3.42 5.56 12.11
N ALA A 63 4.67 5.87 12.49
CA ALA A 63 5.05 7.25 12.76
C ALA A 63 5.07 8.05 11.43
N GLY A 64 4.85 9.36 11.45
CA GLY A 64 4.83 10.16 10.21
C GLY A 64 3.63 11.09 10.18
N ASN A 65 3.41 11.77 9.06
CA ASN A 65 2.23 12.61 8.87
C ASN A 65 1.55 12.28 7.53
N VAL A 66 0.36 12.82 7.30
CA VAL A 66 -0.40 12.59 6.06
C VAL A 66 0.37 12.91 4.77
N ASN A 67 1.37 13.80 4.80
CA ASN A 67 2.17 14.18 3.64
C ASN A 67 3.42 13.30 3.45
N ALA A 68 3.82 12.56 4.48
CA ALA A 68 4.96 11.67 4.47
C ALA A 68 4.71 10.50 5.45
N PRO A 69 3.72 9.63 5.17
CA PRO A 69 3.47 8.46 6.01
C PRO A 69 4.74 7.61 6.00
N ARG A 70 5.13 7.07 7.15
CA ARG A 70 6.21 6.08 7.15
C ARG A 70 5.62 4.71 6.90
N ARG A 71 6.50 3.76 6.60
CA ARG A 71 6.12 2.35 6.61
C ARG A 71 5.95 1.92 8.07
N GLY A 72 5.08 0.93 8.30
CA GLY A 72 4.58 0.66 9.63
C GLY A 72 4.31 -0.80 9.94
N ALA A 73 3.79 -1.03 11.15
CA ALA A 73 3.25 -2.31 11.54
C ALA A 73 1.89 -2.52 10.88
N LEU A 74 1.62 -3.72 10.37
CA LEU A 74 0.31 -4.08 9.83
C LEU A 74 -0.57 -4.59 10.96
N GLN A 75 -1.57 -3.82 11.35
CA GLN A 75 -2.55 -4.21 12.37
C GLN A 75 -3.73 -4.92 11.70
N ARG A 76 -4.25 -5.96 12.34
CA ARG A 76 -5.45 -6.70 11.92
C ARG A 76 -6.46 -6.83 13.05
N SER A 77 -7.74 -6.70 12.73
CA SER A 77 -8.87 -7.08 13.59
C SER A 77 -9.81 -8.05 12.86
N SER A 78 -10.41 -8.98 13.60
CA SER A 78 -11.46 -9.90 13.13
C SER A 78 -12.78 -9.73 13.90
N ASP A 79 -12.85 -8.73 14.76
CA ASP A 79 -13.95 -8.44 15.69
C ASP A 79 -14.33 -6.95 15.62
N GLU A 80 -14.39 -6.45 14.39
CA GLU A 80 -14.89 -5.10 14.08
C GLU A 80 -14.09 -3.96 14.73
N GLY A 81 -12.82 -4.21 15.02
CA GLY A 81 -11.89 -3.26 15.63
C GLY A 81 -11.83 -3.35 17.15
N ASP A 82 -12.58 -4.24 17.81
CA ASP A 82 -12.55 -4.35 19.27
C ASP A 82 -11.16 -4.83 19.76
N ASN A 83 -10.50 -5.70 19.01
CA ASN A 83 -9.12 -6.11 19.27
C ASN A 83 -8.25 -6.04 18.00
N TRP A 84 -7.00 -5.61 18.18
CA TRP A 84 -6.00 -5.49 17.12
C TRP A 84 -4.78 -6.35 17.42
N THR A 85 -4.22 -6.95 16.37
CA THR A 85 -2.98 -7.74 16.44
C THR A 85 -2.03 -7.31 15.35
N ASP A 86 -0.75 -7.12 15.70
CA ASP A 86 0.32 -6.92 14.72
C ASP A 86 0.57 -8.22 13.94
N VAL A 87 0.36 -8.13 12.64
CA VAL A 87 0.50 -9.20 11.66
C VAL A 87 1.48 -8.83 10.55
N SER A 88 2.47 -7.99 10.86
CA SER A 88 3.47 -7.54 9.89
C SER A 88 4.19 -8.71 9.18
N PRO A 89 4.37 -8.68 7.85
CA PRO A 89 5.17 -9.68 7.14
C PRO A 89 6.64 -9.63 7.53
N GLY A 90 7.35 -10.75 7.41
CA GLY A 90 8.81 -10.82 7.61
C GLY A 90 9.27 -11.83 8.66
N PRO A 91 10.53 -12.27 8.64
CA PRO A 91 11.09 -13.12 9.69
C PRO A 91 11.26 -12.31 10.98
N SER A 92 10.87 -12.87 12.12
CA SER A 92 10.94 -12.21 13.43
C SER A 92 12.38 -11.92 13.95
N THR A 93 13.42 -12.24 13.18
CA THR A 93 14.79 -12.41 13.71
C THR A 93 15.95 -11.78 12.92
N ALA A 94 15.77 -10.98 11.87
CA ALA A 94 16.94 -10.44 11.17
C ALA A 94 16.84 -9.00 10.66
N ASP A 95 15.77 -8.61 9.97
CA ASP A 95 15.59 -7.23 9.52
C ASP A 95 14.15 -6.81 9.84
N ALA A 96 13.96 -5.65 10.47
CA ALA A 96 12.63 -5.11 10.64
C ALA A 96 12.01 -4.88 9.25
N GLU A 97 10.90 -5.55 8.96
CA GLU A 97 10.09 -5.30 7.77
C GLU A 97 8.98 -4.32 8.13
N TYR A 98 8.83 -3.27 7.32
CA TYR A 98 7.78 -2.29 7.52
C TYR A 98 6.81 -2.33 6.34
N THR A 99 5.54 -2.58 6.65
CA THR A 99 4.47 -2.68 5.65
C THR A 99 4.20 -1.31 5.03
N THR A 100 4.05 -1.30 3.71
CA THR A 100 3.77 -0.08 2.92
C THR A 100 2.37 -0.10 2.33
N SER A 101 1.95 -1.23 1.78
CA SER A 101 0.65 -1.38 1.13
C SER A 101 0.20 -2.83 1.16
N ILE A 102 -1.12 -3.02 1.09
CA ILE A 102 -1.80 -4.31 1.15
C ILE A 102 -2.92 -4.38 0.11
N SER A 103 -3.18 -5.57 -0.41
CA SER A 103 -4.31 -5.83 -1.33
C SER A 103 -4.84 -7.25 -1.15
N LEU A 104 -6.11 -7.46 -1.49
CA LEU A 104 -6.78 -8.76 -1.43
C LEU A 104 -6.94 -9.31 -2.85
N GLY A 105 -6.38 -10.49 -3.10
CA GLY A 105 -6.60 -11.21 -4.36
C GLY A 105 -7.97 -11.89 -4.41
N ALA A 106 -8.45 -12.17 -5.62
CA ALA A 106 -9.77 -12.78 -5.86
C ALA A 106 -10.00 -14.13 -5.14
N ASN A 107 -8.93 -14.82 -4.72
CA ASN A 107 -8.99 -16.09 -3.98
C ASN A 107 -8.90 -15.92 -2.45
N GLY A 108 -8.93 -14.70 -1.92
CA GLY A 108 -8.78 -14.41 -0.50
C GLY A 108 -7.33 -14.34 -0.01
N ARG A 109 -6.33 -14.54 -0.89
CA ARG A 109 -4.91 -14.32 -0.58
C ARG A 109 -4.64 -12.84 -0.35
N ILE A 110 -3.97 -12.51 0.75
CA ILE A 110 -3.55 -11.14 1.04
C ILE A 110 -2.14 -10.94 0.49
N TRP A 111 -1.94 -9.85 -0.23
CA TRP A 111 -0.64 -9.41 -0.72
C TRP A 111 -0.17 -8.20 0.08
N ALA A 112 1.13 -8.13 0.36
CA ALA A 112 1.74 -7.01 1.05
C ALA A 112 3.08 -6.63 0.44
N ILE A 113 3.35 -5.32 0.39
CA ILE A 113 4.69 -4.79 0.17
C ILE A 113 5.29 -4.42 1.51
N THR A 114 6.52 -4.85 1.73
CA THR A 114 7.35 -4.40 2.85
C THR A 114 8.66 -3.80 2.38
N ASP A 115 9.34 -3.10 3.28
CA ASP A 115 10.69 -2.59 3.07
C ASP A 115 11.44 -2.58 4.41
N ASN A 116 12.76 -2.80 4.42
CA ASN A 116 13.54 -2.70 5.66
C ASN A 116 13.79 -1.26 6.12
N ARG A 117 13.45 -0.28 5.29
CA ARG A 117 13.54 1.13 5.63
C ARG A 117 12.23 1.61 6.21
N LYS A 118 12.23 1.93 7.51
CA LYS A 118 11.08 2.56 8.16
C LYS A 118 10.67 3.86 7.45
N SER A 119 11.65 4.69 7.08
CA SER A 119 11.37 5.95 6.37
C SER A 119 11.23 5.76 4.87
N GLN A 120 10.21 6.37 4.28
CA GLN A 120 10.07 6.47 2.82
C GLN A 120 11.05 7.49 2.19
N SER A 121 11.62 8.39 3.00
CA SER A 121 12.47 9.50 2.55
C SER A 121 13.98 9.27 2.71
N THR A 122 14.42 8.15 3.28
CA THR A 122 15.86 7.87 3.42
C THR A 122 16.42 7.42 2.07
N ILE A 123 16.94 8.39 1.33
CA ILE A 123 17.59 8.21 0.02
C ILE A 123 19.06 7.77 0.17
N ALA A 124 19.33 6.90 1.15
CA ALA A 124 20.68 6.38 1.34
C ALA A 124 20.98 5.31 0.28
N VAL A 125 22.23 5.25 -0.17
CA VAL A 125 22.77 4.07 -0.86
C VAL A 125 22.88 2.97 0.19
N SER A 126 21.79 2.24 0.43
CA SER A 126 21.73 1.11 1.35
C SER A 126 21.45 -0.18 0.59
N SER A 127 21.73 -1.32 1.22
CA SER A 127 21.39 -2.65 0.71
C SER A 127 19.90 -3.01 0.86
N ASP A 128 19.09 -2.09 1.41
CA ASP A 128 17.71 -2.34 1.78
C ASP A 128 16.83 -2.44 0.53
N LYS A 129 15.92 -3.42 0.55
CA LYS A 129 15.09 -3.76 -0.61
C LYS A 129 13.64 -3.78 -0.20
N SER A 130 12.77 -3.42 -1.14
CA SER A 130 11.37 -3.74 -1.02
C SER A 130 11.15 -5.23 -1.32
N ARG A 131 10.20 -5.82 -0.60
CA ARG A 131 9.79 -7.22 -0.76
C ARG A 131 8.29 -7.28 -0.95
N ILE A 132 7.86 -8.33 -1.67
CA ILE A 132 6.46 -8.66 -1.88
C ILE A 132 6.22 -9.99 -1.17
N TYR A 133 5.29 -9.97 -0.22
CA TYR A 133 4.84 -11.12 0.53
C TYR A 133 3.38 -11.44 0.19
N TYR A 134 2.99 -12.69 0.43
CA TYR A 134 1.57 -13.06 0.50
C TYR A 134 1.26 -13.89 1.74
N SER A 135 -0.01 -13.89 2.12
CA SER A 135 -0.57 -14.71 3.19
C SER A 135 -1.84 -15.40 2.71
N ASP A 136 -1.91 -16.70 2.95
CA ASP A 136 -3.09 -17.54 2.68
C ASP A 136 -3.90 -17.82 3.97
N ASP A 137 -3.46 -17.29 5.11
CA ASP A 137 -4.04 -17.53 6.44
C ASP A 137 -4.40 -16.22 7.15
N LYS A 138 -4.90 -15.27 6.35
CA LYS A 138 -5.48 -13.99 6.80
C LYS A 138 -4.46 -13.12 7.55
N GLY A 139 -3.19 -13.19 7.15
CA GLY A 139 -2.06 -12.44 7.72
C GLY A 139 -1.38 -13.13 8.91
N THR A 140 -1.75 -14.36 9.27
CA THR A 140 -1.13 -15.05 10.42
C THR A 140 0.31 -15.46 10.13
N THR A 141 0.57 -15.91 8.91
CA THR A 141 1.91 -16.20 8.37
C THR A 141 2.06 -15.60 6.98
N TRP A 142 3.31 -15.34 6.60
CA TRP A 142 3.65 -14.69 5.35
C TRP A 142 4.73 -15.46 4.60
N THR A 143 4.55 -15.61 3.29
CA THR A 143 5.52 -16.20 2.38
C THR A 143 6.13 -15.11 1.52
N LEU A 144 7.47 -15.06 1.46
CA LEU A 144 8.19 -14.16 0.55
C LEU A 144 8.00 -14.63 -0.89
N SER A 145 7.41 -13.80 -1.73
CA SER A 145 7.22 -14.09 -3.16
C SER A 145 8.29 -13.43 -4.02
N LYS A 146 8.66 -12.17 -3.75
CA LYS A 146 9.69 -11.46 -4.52
C LYS A 146 10.49 -10.50 -3.66
N THR A 147 11.78 -10.43 -3.93
CA THR A 147 12.65 -9.31 -3.51
C THR A 147 12.93 -8.44 -4.73
N ILE A 148 12.66 -7.13 -4.64
CA ILE A 148 12.96 -6.19 -5.72
C ILE A 148 14.44 -5.80 -5.64
N THR A 149 15.21 -6.17 -6.66
CA THR A 149 16.67 -5.95 -6.71
C THR A 149 17.10 -4.87 -7.69
N ASN A 150 16.17 -4.34 -8.49
CA ASN A 150 16.41 -3.24 -9.40
C ASN A 150 16.90 -2.02 -8.62
N ASN A 151 17.94 -1.36 -9.14
CA ASN A 151 18.51 -0.16 -8.55
C ASN A 151 18.92 0.84 -9.64
N PHE A 152 19.02 2.11 -9.27
CA PHE A 152 19.54 3.20 -10.08
C PHE A 152 20.64 3.91 -9.30
N GLY A 153 21.87 3.94 -9.84
CA GLY A 153 23.01 4.55 -9.15
C GLY A 153 23.27 4.00 -7.74
N GLY A 154 23.00 2.70 -7.51
CA GLY A 154 23.13 2.05 -6.20
C GLY A 154 21.94 2.24 -5.25
N ARG A 155 20.85 2.88 -5.69
CA ARG A 155 19.62 3.10 -4.91
C ARG A 155 18.54 2.13 -5.36
N PHE A 156 18.06 1.28 -4.48
CA PHE A 156 17.01 0.32 -4.81
C PHE A 156 15.65 1.02 -4.98
N TYR A 157 14.89 0.57 -5.98
CA TYR A 157 13.52 1.04 -6.18
C TYR A 157 12.66 0.72 -4.95
N HIS A 158 11.94 1.72 -4.49
CA HIS A 158 10.98 1.55 -3.39
C HIS A 158 9.63 1.17 -3.99
N ALA A 159 9.06 0.06 -3.55
CA ALA A 159 7.68 -0.28 -3.88
C ALA A 159 6.72 0.47 -2.95
N TYR A 160 5.63 0.98 -3.52
CA TYR A 160 4.65 1.84 -2.84
C TYR A 160 3.25 1.26 -2.87
N ASN A 161 2.76 0.84 -4.03
CA ASN A 161 1.40 0.36 -4.21
C ASN A 161 1.39 -1.08 -4.72
N ILE A 162 0.47 -1.88 -4.19
CA ILE A 162 0.15 -3.21 -4.68
C ILE A 162 -1.34 -3.30 -4.96
N ALA A 163 -1.68 -3.87 -6.11
CA ALA A 163 -3.05 -4.08 -6.55
C ALA A 163 -3.18 -5.51 -7.06
N ALA A 164 -4.15 -6.26 -6.55
CA ALA A 164 -4.52 -7.56 -7.09
C ALA A 164 -5.80 -7.40 -7.92
N ASP A 165 -5.88 -8.10 -9.04
CA ASP A 165 -7.09 -8.09 -9.86
C ASP A 165 -8.23 -8.75 -9.07
N PRO A 166 -9.38 -8.06 -8.89
CA PRO A 166 -10.52 -8.63 -8.18
C PRO A 166 -11.16 -9.82 -8.91
N ASN A 167 -10.89 -10.01 -10.21
CA ASN A 167 -11.46 -11.07 -11.04
C ASN A 167 -10.48 -12.20 -11.38
N ASP A 168 -9.18 -12.02 -11.12
CA ASP A 168 -8.14 -13.01 -11.40
C ASP A 168 -7.14 -13.11 -10.25
N ALA A 169 -7.16 -14.24 -9.54
CA ALA A 169 -6.29 -14.52 -8.42
C ALA A 169 -4.80 -14.59 -8.78
N ASN A 170 -4.48 -14.72 -10.08
CA ASN A 170 -3.10 -14.83 -10.54
C ASN A 170 -2.47 -13.49 -10.92
N THR A 171 -3.28 -12.45 -11.09
CA THR A 171 -2.87 -11.17 -11.66
C THR A 171 -2.68 -10.12 -10.56
N ILE A 172 -1.43 -9.71 -10.35
CA ILE A 172 -1.06 -8.71 -9.34
C ILE A 172 -0.06 -7.73 -9.96
N ALA A 173 -0.25 -6.44 -9.70
CA ALA A 173 0.66 -5.36 -10.11
C ALA A 173 1.25 -4.65 -8.89
N VAL A 174 2.53 -4.28 -8.99
CA VAL A 174 3.27 -3.53 -7.97
C VAL A 174 3.94 -2.33 -8.61
N GLU A 175 3.66 -1.14 -8.06
CA GLU A 175 4.35 0.10 -8.41
C GLU A 175 5.57 0.28 -7.52
N GLY A 176 6.69 0.64 -8.15
CA GLY A 176 7.82 1.25 -7.46
C GLY A 176 8.34 2.49 -8.16
N VAL A 177 9.01 3.32 -7.37
CA VAL A 177 9.48 4.64 -7.77
C VAL A 177 10.97 4.79 -7.46
N GLU A 178 11.70 5.38 -8.40
CA GLU A 178 13.06 5.87 -8.18
C GLU A 178 13.00 7.31 -7.66
N PRO A 179 13.49 7.59 -6.43
CA PRO A 179 13.30 8.90 -5.80
C PRO A 179 14.04 10.09 -6.43
N LEU A 180 15.09 9.88 -7.23
CA LEU A 180 15.90 10.94 -7.83
C LEU A 180 15.59 11.21 -9.31
N GLY A 181 15.56 10.15 -10.10
CA GLY A 181 15.28 10.14 -11.52
C GLY A 181 13.80 10.34 -11.83
N SER A 182 12.94 10.30 -10.80
CA SER A 182 11.50 10.43 -10.99
C SER A 182 10.97 9.33 -11.93
N ASP A 183 11.57 8.14 -11.89
CA ASP A 183 11.24 7.02 -12.76
C ASP A 183 10.28 6.06 -12.08
N MET A 184 9.27 5.60 -12.84
CA MET A 184 8.32 4.59 -12.38
C MET A 184 8.71 3.24 -12.96
N ARG A 185 8.51 2.20 -12.16
CA ARG A 185 8.59 0.81 -12.60
C ARG A 185 7.38 0.05 -12.10
N LEU A 186 6.91 -0.86 -12.94
CA LEU A 186 5.92 -1.85 -12.56
C LEU A 186 6.54 -3.23 -12.53
N TRP A 187 6.07 -4.06 -11.61
CA TRP A 187 6.24 -5.50 -11.66
C TRP A 187 4.87 -6.13 -11.64
N ASN A 188 4.66 -7.15 -12.46
CA ASN A 188 3.44 -7.93 -12.42
C ASN A 188 3.75 -9.43 -12.32
N THR A 189 2.73 -10.17 -11.92
CA THR A 189 2.66 -11.62 -12.01
C THR A 189 1.31 -11.96 -12.64
N SER A 190 1.27 -13.06 -13.38
CA SER A 190 0.07 -13.68 -13.97
C SER A 190 -0.03 -15.16 -13.57
N ASP A 191 0.73 -15.58 -12.56
CA ASP A 191 0.78 -16.95 -12.04
C ASP A 191 0.68 -17.00 -10.50
N GLY A 192 0.05 -15.98 -9.90
CA GLY A 192 -0.18 -15.92 -8.46
C GLY A 192 1.11 -15.73 -7.65
N GLY A 193 2.12 -15.11 -8.28
CA GLY A 193 3.43 -14.79 -7.71
C GLY A 193 4.39 -15.96 -7.63
N ALA A 194 4.17 -17.03 -8.41
CA ALA A 194 5.18 -18.07 -8.62
C ALA A 194 6.37 -17.53 -9.42
N SER A 195 6.10 -16.63 -10.35
CA SER A 195 7.09 -15.81 -11.05
C SER A 195 6.58 -14.37 -11.20
N TRP A 196 7.52 -13.47 -11.47
CA TRP A 196 7.23 -12.06 -11.67
C TRP A 196 7.99 -11.54 -12.87
N SER A 197 7.41 -10.57 -13.56
CA SER A 197 8.07 -9.84 -14.64
C SER A 197 9.40 -9.23 -14.22
N GLY A 198 10.21 -8.87 -15.22
CA GLY A 198 11.21 -7.82 -15.07
C GLY A 198 10.54 -6.49 -14.71
N ALA A 199 11.36 -5.49 -14.36
CA ALA A 199 10.83 -4.14 -14.18
C ALA A 199 10.33 -3.61 -15.53
N ILE A 200 9.08 -3.19 -15.57
CA ILE A 200 8.41 -2.65 -16.76
C ILE A 200 8.53 -1.12 -16.71
N ASP A 201 8.86 -0.54 -17.86
CA ASP A 201 8.93 0.89 -18.11
C ASP A 201 7.64 1.32 -18.80
N PRO A 202 6.65 1.85 -18.06
CA PRO A 202 5.34 2.14 -18.62
C PRO A 202 5.43 3.28 -19.63
N THR A 203 4.76 3.11 -20.78
CA THR A 203 4.63 4.17 -21.77
C THR A 203 3.30 4.89 -21.59
N PHE A 204 3.36 6.17 -21.23
CA PHE A 204 2.19 7.03 -21.09
C PHE A 204 1.91 7.81 -22.37
N PRO A 205 0.63 8.10 -22.68
CA PRO A 205 0.23 8.89 -23.86
C PRO A 205 0.57 10.38 -23.72
N VAL A 206 0.96 10.82 -22.51
CA VAL A 206 1.40 12.18 -22.19
C VAL A 206 2.67 12.10 -21.34
N GLY A 207 3.47 13.17 -21.33
CA GLY A 207 4.65 13.24 -20.47
C GLY A 207 4.25 13.29 -18.99
N VAL A 208 4.52 12.21 -18.25
CA VAL A 208 4.26 12.11 -16.81
C VAL A 208 5.58 12.33 -16.06
N ASP A 209 5.69 13.45 -15.32
CA ASP A 209 6.79 13.65 -14.38
C ASP A 209 6.41 12.91 -13.11
N ASN A 210 7.14 11.85 -12.80
CA ASN A 210 6.92 11.11 -11.57
C ASN A 210 7.71 11.79 -10.43
N LEU A 211 7.21 12.96 -10.01
CA LEU A 211 7.77 13.75 -8.92
C LEU A 211 7.77 12.92 -7.62
N GLY A 212 8.92 12.32 -7.34
CA GLY A 212 9.10 11.24 -6.40
C GLY A 212 8.46 11.46 -5.03
N SER A 213 7.87 10.39 -4.49
CA SER A 213 7.49 10.21 -3.08
C SER A 213 6.49 11.17 -2.43
N LEU A 214 6.09 12.28 -3.06
CA LEU A 214 5.37 13.38 -2.40
C LEU A 214 3.93 13.61 -2.86
N PHE A 215 3.43 12.85 -3.85
CA PHE A 215 2.07 13.01 -4.34
C PHE A 215 1.25 11.72 -4.21
N ALA A 216 -0.01 11.87 -3.83
CA ALA A 216 -0.98 10.79 -3.76
C ALA A 216 -1.13 10.17 -5.15
N LYS A 217 -0.65 8.92 -5.25
CA LYS A 217 -0.81 8.07 -6.41
C LYS A 217 -1.64 6.88 -5.98
N GLN A 218 -2.59 6.51 -6.82
CA GLN A 218 -3.36 5.28 -6.61
C GLN A 218 -3.13 4.37 -7.79
N LEU A 219 -2.72 3.14 -7.49
CA LEU A 219 -2.71 2.03 -8.42
C LEU A 219 -3.74 1.03 -7.91
N ASP A 220 -4.73 0.69 -8.73
CA ASP A 220 -5.72 -0.31 -8.37
C ASP A 220 -6.32 -0.97 -9.62
N TYR A 221 -6.89 -2.16 -9.48
CA TYR A 221 -7.70 -2.74 -10.55
C TYR A 221 -9.15 -2.27 -10.43
N ALA A 222 -9.74 -1.84 -11.54
CA ALA A 222 -11.17 -1.60 -11.61
C ALA A 222 -11.94 -2.93 -11.60
N SER A 223 -13.25 -2.86 -11.35
CA SER A 223 -14.12 -4.05 -11.29
C SER A 223 -14.18 -4.84 -12.60
N ASP A 224 -13.75 -4.26 -13.72
CA ASP A 224 -13.66 -4.93 -15.02
C ASP A 224 -12.28 -5.56 -15.31
N GLY A 225 -11.37 -5.56 -14.33
CA GLY A 225 -10.02 -6.13 -14.46
C GLY A 225 -9.01 -5.21 -15.16
N THR A 226 -9.39 -3.98 -15.52
CA THR A 226 -8.41 -3.01 -16.03
C THR A 226 -7.59 -2.41 -14.90
N LEU A 227 -6.28 -2.28 -15.10
CA LEU A 227 -5.41 -1.59 -14.16
C LEU A 227 -5.59 -0.07 -14.31
N VAL A 228 -5.81 0.61 -13.20
CA VAL A 228 -6.02 2.06 -13.12
C VAL A 228 -4.87 2.71 -12.38
N TYR A 229 -4.35 3.81 -12.91
CA TYR A 229 -3.33 4.61 -12.27
C TYR A 229 -3.71 6.08 -12.24
N ILE A 230 -3.77 6.66 -11.05
CA ILE A 230 -4.11 8.05 -10.83
C ILE A 230 -2.85 8.82 -10.43
N THR A 231 -2.45 9.80 -11.24
CA THR A 231 -1.22 10.59 -11.01
C THR A 231 -1.31 11.98 -11.65
N ARG A 232 -0.34 12.85 -11.38
CA ARG A 232 -0.19 14.16 -12.05
C ARG A 232 0.82 14.07 -13.20
N ALA A 233 0.62 14.81 -14.29
CA ALA A 233 1.53 14.84 -15.44
C ALA A 233 2.26 16.18 -15.61
N ALA A 234 3.41 16.14 -16.28
CA ALA A 234 4.50 17.13 -16.23
C ALA A 234 4.22 18.50 -16.86
N THR A 235 3.32 18.61 -17.84
CA THR A 235 3.36 19.78 -18.72
C THR A 235 2.65 20.99 -18.10
N GLY A 236 3.28 21.59 -17.08
CA GLY A 236 3.00 22.94 -16.58
C GLY A 236 1.81 23.12 -15.65
N GLY A 237 1.14 22.06 -15.15
CA GLY A 237 -0.01 22.22 -14.28
C GLY A 237 -0.34 20.98 -13.47
N GLY A 238 -0.84 21.16 -12.24
CA GLY A 238 -1.29 20.11 -11.33
C GLY A 238 -2.52 19.32 -11.80
N THR A 239 -2.65 19.10 -13.10
CA THR A 239 -3.70 18.29 -13.73
C THR A 239 -3.56 16.85 -13.27
N LEU A 240 -4.65 16.35 -12.69
CA LEU A 240 -4.80 14.94 -12.34
C LEU A 240 -5.19 14.15 -13.59
N TYR A 241 -4.52 13.04 -13.83
CA TYR A 241 -4.85 12.07 -14.86
C TYR A 241 -5.28 10.77 -14.20
N ILE A 242 -6.25 10.13 -14.82
CA ILE A 242 -6.63 8.75 -14.54
C ILE A 242 -6.26 7.99 -15.80
N PHE A 243 -5.30 7.08 -15.69
CA PHE A 243 -4.89 6.21 -16.77
C PHE A 243 -5.50 4.83 -16.58
N ARG A 244 -5.82 4.16 -17.69
CA ARG A 244 -6.25 2.76 -17.73
C ARG A 244 -5.35 1.95 -18.63
N SER A 245 -5.03 0.74 -18.17
CA SER A 245 -4.29 -0.27 -18.91
C SER A 245 -5.09 -1.56 -18.95
N SER A 246 -5.13 -2.19 -20.12
CA SER A 246 -5.70 -3.52 -20.35
C SER A 246 -4.63 -4.59 -20.54
N ASP A 247 -3.36 -4.24 -20.26
CA ASP A 247 -2.17 -5.07 -20.47
C ASP A 247 -1.22 -4.98 -19.26
N ASP A 248 -1.82 -4.92 -18.08
CA ASP A 248 -1.18 -4.95 -16.76
C ASP A 248 -0.06 -3.93 -16.58
N GLY A 249 -0.29 -2.73 -17.15
CA GLY A 249 0.54 -1.55 -17.00
C GLY A 249 1.62 -1.37 -18.06
N SER A 250 1.64 -2.20 -19.11
CA SER A 250 2.60 -2.06 -20.20
C SER A 250 2.32 -0.80 -21.03
N THR A 251 1.06 -0.59 -21.41
CA THR A 251 0.58 0.60 -22.11
C THR A 251 -0.63 1.22 -21.42
N TRP A 252 -0.77 2.54 -21.58
CA TRP A 252 -1.78 3.33 -20.88
C TRP A 252 -2.59 4.20 -21.83
N SER A 253 -3.85 4.38 -21.49
CA SER A 253 -4.79 5.32 -22.14
C SER A 253 -5.40 6.24 -21.08
N THR A 254 -5.82 7.44 -21.49
CA THR A 254 -6.56 8.39 -20.63
C THR A 254 -8.06 8.17 -20.74
#